data_AF-A0A1V2ZC97-F1
#
_entry.id   AF-A0A1V2ZC97-F1
#
_cell.length_a   1.000
_cell.length_b   1.000
_cell.length_c   1.000
_cell.angle_alpha   90.00
_cell.angle_beta   90.00
_cell.angle_gamma   90.00
#
_symmetry.space_group_name_H-M   'P 1'
#
loop_
_entity.id
_entity.type
_entity.pdbx_description
1 polymer ?
#
loop_
_entity_poly.entity_id
_entity_poly.type
_entity_poly.pdbx_seq_one_letter_code
_entity_poly.pdbx_strand_id
1 'polypeptide(L)'
;MKVITDAGYLDQGAKDGGEYSYSFDGAVGSLDHVFASPAADAIVTGVDTWNINSGESVALEYSRYDYNATIFYDTSAFRSSDHDPVIVGLDLPEAPVTSIDVATSAETGARGPFATITVTAVNNGPEPVSVVVSTDYGTKSTKKLKPGREFSVTFNTHERALAAGVATIVVSAPDGSELTVEEAYPAR
;
A
#
# COMPACT_ATOMS: atom_id res chain seq x y z
N MET A 1 -28.76 8.06 13.11
CA MET A 1 -28.00 8.15 11.84
C MET A 1 -28.02 9.48 11.10
N LYS A 2 -28.90 10.45 11.43
CA LYS A 2 -29.05 11.68 10.64
C LYS A 2 -27.78 12.51 10.48
N VAL A 3 -26.93 12.61 11.51
CA VAL A 3 -25.69 13.43 11.45
C VAL A 3 -24.76 13.05 10.30
N ILE A 4 -24.53 11.74 10.08
CA ILE A 4 -23.61 11.25 9.04
C ILE A 4 -24.23 11.39 7.65
N THR A 5 -25.53 11.09 7.53
CA THR A 5 -26.26 11.24 6.26
C THR A 5 -26.44 12.70 5.85
N ASP A 6 -26.67 13.60 6.82
CA ASP A 6 -26.77 15.04 6.59
C ASP A 6 -25.43 15.65 6.18
N ALA A 7 -24.31 15.01 6.56
CA ALA A 7 -22.97 15.34 6.07
C ALA A 7 -22.68 14.81 4.64
N GLY A 8 -23.64 14.17 3.98
CA GLY A 8 -23.54 13.73 2.59
C GLY A 8 -22.99 12.31 2.39
N TYR A 9 -22.83 11.53 3.46
CA TYR A 9 -22.47 10.11 3.37
C TYR A 9 -23.70 9.24 3.17
N LEU A 10 -23.54 8.15 2.41
CA LEU A 10 -24.59 7.20 2.09
C LEU A 10 -24.46 5.96 2.98
N ASP A 11 -25.54 5.63 3.67
CA ASP A 11 -25.66 4.35 4.39
C ASP A 11 -25.69 3.19 3.39
N GLN A 12 -24.68 2.32 3.49
CA GLN A 12 -24.57 1.15 2.64
C GLN A 12 -25.53 0.04 3.08
N GLY A 13 -25.80 -0.09 4.39
CA GLY A 13 -26.73 -1.12 4.91
C GLY A 13 -28.15 -0.90 4.41
N ALA A 14 -28.57 0.33 4.14
CA ALA A 14 -29.86 0.61 3.52
C ALA A 14 -30.07 -0.04 2.13
N LYS A 15 -29.02 -0.61 1.51
CA LYS A 15 -29.06 -1.27 0.19
C LYS A 15 -29.27 -2.79 0.27
N ASP A 16 -29.14 -3.41 1.44
CA ASP A 16 -29.23 -4.87 1.62
C ASP A 16 -30.68 -5.39 1.71
N GLY A 17 -31.68 -4.51 1.65
CA GLY A 17 -33.09 -4.90 1.74
C GLY A 17 -33.70 -4.78 3.13
N GLY A 18 -32.99 -4.14 4.08
CA GLY A 18 -33.51 -3.88 5.42
C GLY A 18 -33.21 -5.03 6.38
N GLU A 19 -32.08 -5.69 6.18
CA GLU A 19 -31.55 -6.69 7.09
C GLU A 19 -31.10 -6.03 8.41
N TYR A 20 -30.91 -6.85 9.42
CA TYR A 20 -30.54 -6.40 10.77
C TYR A 20 -29.23 -7.06 11.20
N SER A 21 -28.40 -6.32 11.93
CA SER A 21 -27.14 -6.84 12.45
C SER A 21 -27.20 -7.31 13.90
N TYR A 22 -28.31 -7.04 14.60
CA TYR A 22 -28.39 -7.22 16.04
C TYR A 22 -29.81 -7.55 16.52
N SER A 23 -29.88 -8.34 17.60
CA SER A 23 -31.12 -8.69 18.30
C SER A 23 -30.95 -8.49 19.80
N PHE A 24 -31.88 -7.75 20.42
CA PHE A 24 -31.87 -7.47 21.85
C PHE A 24 -33.29 -7.39 22.41
N ASP A 25 -33.55 -8.12 23.48
CA ASP A 25 -34.83 -8.13 24.21
C ASP A 25 -36.07 -8.34 23.31
N GLY A 26 -35.93 -9.22 22.31
CA GLY A 26 -36.98 -9.53 21.35
C GLY A 26 -37.20 -8.47 20.26
N ALA A 27 -36.39 -7.42 20.22
CA ALA A 27 -36.32 -6.46 19.13
C ALA A 27 -35.13 -6.75 18.21
N VAL A 28 -35.27 -6.44 16.92
CA VAL A 28 -34.20 -6.54 15.91
C VAL A 28 -33.92 -5.16 15.31
N GLY A 29 -32.68 -4.94 14.95
CA GLY A 29 -32.23 -3.73 14.26
C GLY A 29 -30.73 -3.77 13.98
N SER A 30 -30.20 -2.70 13.42
CA SER A 30 -28.77 -2.60 13.14
C SER A 30 -28.12 -1.56 14.05
N LEU A 31 -27.02 -1.96 14.69
CA LEU A 31 -26.08 -1.05 15.36
C LEU A 31 -24.79 -0.88 14.55
N ASP A 32 -24.59 -1.75 13.57
CA ASP A 32 -23.42 -1.79 12.71
C ASP A 32 -23.79 -1.16 11.37
N HIS A 33 -23.01 -0.16 10.96
CA HIS A 33 -23.29 0.61 9.76
C HIS A 33 -22.00 0.88 9.00
N VAL A 34 -22.08 0.78 7.67
CA VAL A 34 -21.03 1.24 6.77
C VAL A 34 -21.54 2.47 6.03
N PHE A 35 -20.76 3.55 6.07
CA PHE A 35 -21.07 4.78 5.37
C PHE A 35 -20.04 5.05 4.29
N ALA A 36 -20.51 5.31 3.06
CA ALA A 36 -19.65 5.68 1.96
C ALA A 36 -19.83 7.16 1.61
N SER A 37 -18.72 7.86 1.36
CA SER A 37 -18.80 9.14 0.64
C SER A 37 -19.31 8.88 -0.79
N PRO A 38 -19.82 9.89 -1.52
CA PRO A 38 -20.26 9.68 -2.91
C PRO A 38 -19.20 9.05 -3.83
N ALA A 39 -17.92 9.36 -3.62
CA ALA A 39 -16.83 8.77 -4.40
C ALA A 39 -16.58 7.30 -4.04
N ALA A 40 -16.70 6.94 -2.75
CA ALA A 40 -16.59 5.56 -2.31
C ALA A 40 -17.82 4.74 -2.71
N ASP A 41 -19.01 5.33 -2.71
CA ASP A 41 -20.25 4.69 -3.12
C ASP A 41 -20.19 4.22 -4.58
N ALA A 42 -19.56 5.02 -5.44
CA ALA A 42 -19.39 4.73 -6.86
C ALA A 42 -18.51 3.50 -7.15
N ILE A 43 -17.73 3.03 -6.17
CA ILE A 43 -16.89 1.83 -6.28
C ILE A 43 -17.42 0.65 -5.46
N VAL A 44 -18.55 0.81 -4.77
CA VAL A 44 -19.21 -0.31 -4.07
C VAL A 44 -19.93 -1.19 -5.09
N THR A 45 -19.61 -2.48 -5.10
CA THR A 45 -20.19 -3.47 -6.03
C THR A 45 -21.35 -4.25 -5.42
N GLY A 46 -21.43 -4.31 -4.10
CA GLY A 46 -22.47 -5.02 -3.37
C GLY A 46 -22.33 -4.82 -1.86
N VAL A 47 -23.45 -4.95 -1.16
CA VAL A 47 -23.54 -4.88 0.30
C VAL A 47 -24.55 -5.92 0.75
N ASP A 48 -24.25 -6.63 1.83
CA ASP A 48 -25.11 -7.66 2.42
C ASP A 48 -24.86 -7.75 3.93
N THR A 49 -25.88 -8.00 4.73
CA THR A 49 -25.70 -8.32 6.16
C THR A 49 -25.75 -9.82 6.32
N TRP A 50 -24.59 -10.45 6.55
CA TRP A 50 -24.53 -11.91 6.56
C TRP A 50 -25.11 -12.48 7.86
N ASN A 51 -26.41 -12.80 7.85
CA ASN A 51 -27.18 -13.22 9.02
C ASN A 51 -26.84 -14.65 9.50
N ILE A 52 -25.73 -14.80 10.22
CA ILE A 52 -25.26 -16.08 10.78
C ILE A 52 -25.14 -16.08 12.31
N ASN A 53 -25.36 -14.94 12.96
CA ASN A 53 -25.01 -14.69 14.35
C ASN A 53 -26.17 -14.12 15.17
N SER A 54 -26.72 -12.97 14.77
CA SER A 54 -27.63 -12.20 15.66
C SER A 54 -28.96 -12.90 15.89
N GLY A 55 -29.44 -13.65 14.88
CA GLY A 55 -30.65 -14.46 14.94
C GLY A 55 -30.48 -15.83 15.62
N GLU A 56 -29.24 -16.28 15.83
CA GLU A 56 -28.96 -17.56 16.48
C GLU A 56 -29.24 -17.53 17.98
N SER A 57 -29.48 -18.70 18.57
CA SER A 57 -29.74 -18.82 20.01
C SER A 57 -28.56 -18.34 20.85
N VAL A 58 -28.84 -17.55 21.90
CA VAL A 58 -27.85 -17.14 22.90
C VAL A 58 -27.15 -18.34 23.59
N ALA A 59 -27.77 -19.53 23.58
CA ALA A 59 -27.15 -20.73 24.13
C ALA A 59 -25.90 -21.18 23.35
N LEU A 60 -25.81 -20.84 22.06
CA LEU A 60 -24.69 -21.20 21.17
C LEU A 60 -23.50 -20.22 21.34
N GLU A 61 -23.67 -19.12 22.06
CA GLU A 61 -22.70 -18.04 22.16
C GLU A 61 -21.45 -18.45 22.96
N TYR A 62 -20.27 -18.07 22.46
CA TYR A 62 -18.99 -18.39 23.10
C TYR A 62 -18.89 -17.88 24.55
N SER A 63 -19.52 -16.75 24.87
CA SER A 63 -19.55 -16.16 26.21
C SER A 63 -20.34 -17.02 27.23
N ARG A 64 -21.13 -17.98 26.73
CA ARG A 64 -21.94 -18.93 27.51
C ARG A 64 -21.37 -20.35 27.49
N TYR A 65 -20.10 -20.51 27.11
CA TYR A 65 -19.42 -21.78 27.24
C TYR A 65 -19.55 -22.33 28.67
N ASP A 66 -20.04 -23.57 28.80
CA ASP A 66 -20.27 -24.28 30.07
C ASP A 66 -21.33 -23.65 31.00
N TYR A 67 -22.26 -22.84 30.47
CA TYR A 67 -23.38 -22.28 31.25
C TYR A 67 -24.58 -23.22 31.39
N ASN A 68 -24.60 -24.33 30.63
CA ASN A 68 -25.71 -25.27 30.55
C ASN A 68 -25.20 -26.70 30.79
N ALA A 69 -26.10 -27.63 31.14
CA ALA A 69 -25.77 -29.04 31.31
C ALA A 69 -25.24 -29.72 30.01
N THR A 70 -25.45 -29.06 28.87
CA THR A 70 -24.94 -29.46 27.55
C THR A 70 -24.11 -28.32 26.98
N ILE A 71 -22.94 -28.63 26.43
CA ILE A 71 -22.14 -27.67 25.67
C ILE A 71 -22.79 -27.52 24.29
N PHE A 72 -23.33 -26.32 24.03
CA PHE A 72 -23.94 -25.96 22.75
C PHE A 72 -22.99 -25.18 21.84
N TYR A 73 -21.99 -24.51 22.42
CA TYR A 73 -20.96 -23.79 21.67
C TYR A 73 -20.17 -24.73 20.74
N ASP A 74 -19.93 -24.27 19.50
CA ASP A 74 -19.00 -24.87 18.56
C ASP A 74 -18.06 -23.82 17.93
N THR A 75 -17.09 -24.28 17.14
CA THR A 75 -16.08 -23.41 16.50
C THR A 75 -16.45 -23.02 15.06
N SER A 76 -17.72 -23.15 14.67
CA SER A 76 -18.19 -22.70 13.36
C SER A 76 -18.30 -21.18 13.31
N ALA A 77 -18.65 -20.64 12.14
CA ALA A 77 -18.89 -19.21 11.99
C ALA A 77 -20.24 -18.77 12.59
N PHE A 78 -21.17 -19.70 12.82
CA PHE A 78 -22.50 -19.39 13.35
C PHE A 78 -22.44 -19.07 14.85
N ARG A 79 -23.16 -18.04 15.28
CA ARG A 79 -23.09 -17.48 16.64
C ARG A 79 -21.64 -17.26 17.15
N SER A 80 -20.73 -16.94 16.23
CA SER A 80 -19.36 -16.53 16.58
C SER A 80 -19.31 -15.12 17.17
N SER A 81 -20.40 -14.37 17.03
CA SER A 81 -20.64 -13.03 17.57
C SER A 81 -22.11 -12.92 17.99
N ASP A 82 -22.45 -11.93 18.81
CA ASP A 82 -23.82 -11.48 19.05
C ASP A 82 -24.34 -10.52 17.97
N HIS A 83 -23.47 -10.11 17.05
CA HIS A 83 -23.77 -9.29 15.87
C HIS A 83 -23.50 -10.03 14.54
N ASP A 84 -24.28 -9.72 13.51
CA ASP A 84 -24.01 -10.15 12.13
C ASP A 84 -22.99 -9.22 11.45
N PRO A 85 -22.02 -9.76 10.68
CA PRO A 85 -21.09 -8.94 9.92
C PRO A 85 -21.75 -8.32 8.69
N VAL A 86 -21.40 -7.07 8.41
CA VAL A 86 -21.75 -6.39 7.15
C VAL A 86 -20.64 -6.66 6.12
N ILE A 87 -21.01 -7.23 4.97
CA ILE A 87 -20.10 -7.53 3.86
C ILE A 87 -20.23 -6.44 2.81
N VAL A 88 -19.09 -5.89 2.37
CA VAL A 88 -19.04 -4.85 1.33
C VAL A 88 -18.05 -5.24 0.24
N GLY A 89 -18.53 -5.33 -1.00
CA GLY A 89 -17.70 -5.51 -2.18
C GLY A 89 -17.21 -4.15 -2.72
N LEU A 90 -15.92 -4.08 -3.08
CA LEU A 90 -15.30 -2.88 -3.64
C LEU A 90 -14.62 -3.20 -4.97
N ASP A 91 -14.85 -2.38 -5.99
CA ASP A 91 -14.09 -2.35 -7.25
C ASP A 91 -13.09 -1.20 -7.20
N LEU A 92 -11.92 -1.48 -6.63
CA LEU A 92 -10.89 -0.46 -6.47
C LEU A 92 -10.28 -0.15 -7.84
N PRO A 93 -10.18 1.13 -8.25
CA PRO A 93 -9.38 1.47 -9.40
C PRO A 93 -7.95 0.99 -9.15
N GLU A 94 -7.33 0.41 -10.17
CA GLU A 94 -5.92 0.03 -10.12
C GLU A 94 -5.13 1.31 -9.81
N ALA A 95 -4.63 1.42 -8.58
CA ALA A 95 -3.68 2.47 -8.26
C ALA A 95 -2.48 2.25 -9.17
N PRO A 96 -1.98 3.27 -9.90
CA PRO A 96 -0.73 3.12 -10.60
C PRO A 96 0.32 2.73 -9.55
N VAL A 97 0.80 1.49 -9.63
CA VAL A 97 1.92 1.03 -8.83
C VAL A 97 3.15 1.72 -9.38
N THR A 98 3.42 2.93 -8.90
CA THR A 98 4.71 3.57 -9.14
C THR A 98 5.74 2.91 -8.24
N SER A 99 6.18 1.71 -8.64
CA SER A 99 7.34 1.09 -8.03
C SER A 99 8.59 1.66 -8.71
N ILE A 100 9.32 2.51 -8.00
CA ILE A 100 10.69 2.84 -8.41
C ILE A 100 11.54 1.60 -8.15
N ASP A 101 11.84 0.86 -9.22
CA ASP A 101 12.80 -0.24 -9.22
C ASP A 101 13.99 0.18 -10.09
N VAL A 102 15.01 0.72 -9.44
CA VAL A 102 16.26 1.14 -10.07
C VAL A 102 17.41 0.44 -9.38
N ALA A 103 18.10 -0.43 -10.12
CA ALA A 103 19.35 -1.02 -9.67
C ALA A 103 20.50 -0.03 -9.90
N THR A 104 21.34 0.17 -8.89
CA THR A 104 22.48 1.09 -8.93
C THR A 104 23.80 0.36 -8.72
N SER A 105 24.87 0.91 -9.27
CA SER A 105 26.24 0.49 -8.97
C SER A 105 27.21 1.66 -9.14
N ALA A 106 28.31 1.66 -8.36
CA ALA A 106 29.38 2.62 -8.50
C ALA A 106 30.76 1.93 -8.46
N GLU A 107 31.61 2.25 -9.43
CA GLU A 107 32.93 1.65 -9.59
C GLU A 107 33.98 2.73 -9.86
N THR A 108 35.23 2.46 -9.47
CA THR A 108 36.35 3.35 -9.77
C THR A 108 37.24 2.84 -10.89
N GLY A 109 37.59 3.72 -11.84
CA GLY A 109 38.46 3.45 -12.98
C GLY A 109 39.60 4.47 -13.13
N ALA A 110 40.42 4.35 -14.18
CA ALA A 110 41.48 5.31 -14.52
C ALA A 110 41.18 5.97 -15.85
N ARG A 111 41.58 7.24 -15.95
CA ARG A 111 41.83 7.90 -17.23
C ARG A 111 43.21 8.54 -17.21
N GLY A 112 44.19 7.83 -17.77
CA GLY A 112 45.59 8.22 -17.66
C GLY A 112 46.04 8.21 -16.19
N PRO A 113 46.63 9.30 -15.67
CA PRO A 113 47.08 9.36 -14.28
C PRO A 113 45.97 9.64 -13.26
N PHE A 114 44.74 9.93 -13.72
CA PHE A 114 43.65 10.35 -12.83
C PHE A 114 42.65 9.22 -12.58
N ALA A 115 42.16 9.13 -11.35
CA ALA A 115 41.05 8.26 -10.98
C ALA A 115 39.72 8.81 -11.55
N THR A 116 38.78 7.91 -11.78
CA THR A 116 37.44 8.20 -12.27
C THR A 116 36.43 7.39 -11.47
N ILE A 117 35.22 7.91 -11.35
CA ILE A 117 34.08 7.19 -10.75
C ILE A 117 33.05 6.99 -11.85
N THR A 118 32.60 5.77 -12.07
CA THR A 118 31.48 5.46 -12.97
C THR A 118 30.31 5.00 -12.12
N VAL A 119 29.16 5.65 -12.30
CA VAL A 119 27.92 5.29 -11.63
C VAL A 119 26.90 4.88 -12.69
N THR A 120 26.26 3.75 -12.45
CA THR A 120 25.23 3.18 -13.32
C THR A 120 23.90 3.10 -12.57
N ALA A 121 22.83 3.47 -13.25
CA ALA A 121 21.45 3.27 -12.81
C ALA A 121 20.65 2.56 -13.92
N VAL A 122 20.00 1.45 -13.59
CA VAL A 122 19.19 0.64 -14.51
C VAL A 122 17.74 0.67 -14.06
N ASN A 123 16.84 1.20 -14.90
CA ASN A 123 15.41 1.23 -14.58
C ASN A 123 14.76 -0.11 -14.92
N ASN A 124 14.48 -0.91 -13.89
CA ASN A 124 13.75 -2.18 -13.98
C ASN A 124 12.24 -1.98 -13.76
N GLY A 125 11.82 -0.79 -13.33
CA GLY A 125 10.42 -0.43 -13.11
C GLY A 125 9.60 -0.27 -14.39
N PRO A 126 8.26 -0.20 -14.26
CA PRO A 126 7.34 -0.18 -15.39
C PRO A 126 7.24 1.18 -16.10
N GLU A 127 7.62 2.26 -15.42
CA GLU A 127 7.46 3.65 -15.89
C GLU A 127 8.83 4.32 -16.15
N PRO A 128 8.90 5.32 -17.05
CA PRO A 128 10.12 6.11 -17.22
C PRO A 128 10.35 7.02 -16.02
N VAL A 129 11.58 7.05 -15.51
CA VAL A 129 11.98 7.86 -14.35
C VAL A 129 12.99 8.94 -14.73
N SER A 130 13.11 9.99 -13.92
CA SER A 130 14.26 10.88 -13.97
C SER A 130 15.32 10.41 -12.97
N VAL A 131 16.60 10.59 -13.29
CA VAL A 131 17.73 10.16 -12.44
C VAL A 131 18.74 11.30 -12.35
N VAL A 132 19.16 11.63 -11.14
CA VAL A 132 20.24 12.56 -10.82
C VAL A 132 21.31 11.82 -10.04
N VAL A 133 22.53 11.82 -10.55
CA VAL A 133 23.71 11.24 -9.90
C VAL A 133 24.63 12.37 -9.46
N SER A 134 24.97 12.40 -8.17
CA SER A 134 25.88 13.38 -7.58
C SER A 134 27.04 12.70 -6.87
N THR A 135 28.24 13.26 -7.06
CA THR A 135 29.47 12.93 -6.36
C THR A 135 30.18 14.23 -5.97
N ASP A 136 31.24 14.16 -5.16
CA ASP A 136 32.09 15.33 -4.87
C ASP A 136 32.73 15.94 -6.14
N TYR A 137 32.77 15.17 -7.24
CA TYR A 137 33.37 15.55 -8.51
C TYR A 137 32.33 16.03 -9.54
N GLY A 138 31.08 16.21 -9.12
CA GLY A 138 30.02 16.85 -9.90
C GLY A 138 28.72 16.05 -9.97
N THR A 139 27.76 16.62 -10.71
CA THR A 139 26.41 16.08 -10.87
C THR A 139 26.08 15.88 -12.35
N LYS A 140 25.41 14.77 -12.68
CA LYS A 140 24.89 14.44 -14.01
C LYS A 140 23.48 13.89 -13.88
N SER A 141 22.64 14.11 -14.88
CA SER A 141 21.24 13.71 -14.80
C SER A 141 20.65 13.31 -16.16
N THR A 142 19.62 12.47 -16.13
CA THR A 142 18.69 12.24 -17.25
C THR A 142 17.27 12.52 -16.79
N LYS A 143 16.49 13.23 -17.61
CA LYS A 143 15.07 13.51 -17.30
C LYS A 143 14.15 12.34 -17.63
N LYS A 144 14.64 11.35 -18.39
CA LYS A 144 13.82 10.25 -18.89
C LYS A 144 14.68 9.01 -19.16
N LEU A 145 14.79 8.15 -18.16
CA LEU A 145 15.32 6.80 -18.25
C LEU A 145 14.15 5.84 -18.43
N LYS A 146 13.99 5.29 -19.64
CA LYS A 146 12.90 4.37 -19.97
C LYS A 146 13.06 3.01 -19.24
N PRO A 147 11.98 2.26 -19.03
CA PRO A 147 12.04 0.87 -18.57
C PRO A 147 13.03 0.04 -19.38
N GLY A 148 13.80 -0.80 -18.68
CA GLY A 148 14.84 -1.67 -19.22
C GLY A 148 16.07 -0.94 -19.79
N ARG A 149 16.26 0.35 -19.49
CA ARG A 149 17.41 1.15 -19.95
C ARG A 149 18.33 1.53 -18.81
N GLU A 150 19.59 1.74 -19.20
CA GLU A 150 20.67 2.17 -18.33
C GLU A 150 21.02 3.66 -18.54
N PHE A 151 21.34 4.34 -17.44
CA PHE A 151 22.05 5.60 -17.42
C PHE A 151 23.39 5.39 -16.71
N SER A 152 24.48 5.36 -17.48
CA SER A 152 25.84 5.23 -16.97
C SER A 152 26.63 6.51 -17.20
N VAL A 153 27.27 7.01 -16.14
CA VAL A 153 28.00 8.27 -16.17
C VAL A 153 29.35 8.17 -15.47
N THR A 154 30.39 8.70 -16.11
CA THR A 154 31.74 8.76 -15.54
C THR A 154 32.10 10.20 -15.14
N PHE A 155 32.63 10.34 -13.93
CA PHE A 155 33.19 11.56 -13.36
C PHE A 155 34.72 11.46 -13.36
N ASN A 156 35.40 12.50 -13.86
CA ASN A 156 36.85 12.61 -13.73
C ASN A 156 37.18 13.33 -12.44
N THR A 157 37.89 12.65 -11.54
CA THR A 157 38.20 13.20 -10.22
C THR A 157 39.30 14.26 -10.26
N HIS A 158 40.16 14.21 -11.30
CA HIS A 158 41.43 14.95 -11.34
C HIS A 158 42.39 14.63 -10.18
N GLU A 159 42.12 13.55 -9.44
CA GLU A 159 42.97 13.05 -8.37
C GLU A 159 43.77 11.84 -8.86
N ARG A 160 45.01 11.71 -8.38
CA ARG A 160 45.85 10.53 -8.70
C ARG A 160 45.52 9.33 -7.81
N ALA A 161 45.09 9.61 -6.58
CA ALA A 161 44.65 8.64 -5.60
C ALA A 161 43.30 9.12 -5.06
N LEU A 162 42.34 8.21 -4.98
CA LEU A 162 40.96 8.45 -4.61
C LEU A 162 40.62 7.59 -3.39
N ALA A 163 40.08 8.20 -2.34
CA ALA A 163 39.56 7.44 -1.20
C ALA A 163 38.22 6.77 -1.56
N ALA A 164 37.85 5.71 -0.83
CA ALA A 164 36.50 5.15 -0.94
C ALA A 164 35.47 6.20 -0.50
N GLY A 165 34.29 6.19 -1.13
CA GLY A 165 33.26 7.19 -0.88
C GLY A 165 31.89 6.74 -1.38
N VAL A 166 30.98 7.69 -1.55
CA VAL A 166 29.58 7.42 -1.88
C VAL A 166 29.11 8.34 -3.01
N ALA A 167 28.35 7.81 -3.95
CA ALA A 167 27.59 8.57 -4.94
C ALA A 167 26.11 8.60 -4.51
N THR A 168 25.49 9.77 -4.55
CA THR A 168 24.06 9.91 -4.28
C THR A 168 23.28 9.84 -5.59
N ILE A 169 22.35 8.89 -5.71
CA ILE A 169 21.43 8.75 -6.84
C ILE A 169 20.02 9.10 -6.37
N VAL A 170 19.43 10.16 -6.95
CA VAL A 170 18.03 10.52 -6.74
C VAL A 170 17.24 10.11 -7.98
N VAL A 171 16.20 9.31 -7.78
CA VAL A 171 15.28 8.87 -8.82
C VAL A 171 13.90 9.45 -8.54
N SER A 172 13.32 10.15 -9.50
CA SER A 172 11.95 10.71 -9.37
C SER A 172 11.05 10.14 -10.46
N ALA A 173 9.89 9.61 -10.06
CA ALA A 173 8.90 9.05 -10.97
C ALA A 173 7.85 10.11 -11.41
N PRO A 174 7.05 9.83 -12.45
CA PRO A 174 6.09 10.80 -13.00
C PRO A 174 4.99 11.26 -12.03
N ASP A 175 4.68 10.45 -11.01
CA ASP A 175 3.69 10.76 -9.98
C ASP A 175 4.24 11.63 -8.83
N GLY A 176 5.53 11.98 -8.88
CA GLY A 176 6.21 12.76 -7.84
C GLY A 176 6.82 11.93 -6.71
N SER A 177 6.71 10.60 -6.75
CA SER A 177 7.46 9.74 -5.82
C SER A 177 8.96 9.82 -6.10
N GLU A 178 9.76 9.72 -5.04
CA GLU A 178 11.22 9.78 -5.12
C GLU A 178 11.89 8.65 -4.31
N LEU A 179 13.02 8.17 -4.83
CA LEU A 179 13.93 7.25 -4.18
C LEU A 179 15.33 7.87 -4.17
N THR A 180 15.96 7.93 -2.99
CA THR A 180 17.37 8.31 -2.86
C THR A 180 18.19 7.09 -2.48
N VAL A 181 19.25 6.82 -3.24
CA VAL A 181 20.18 5.71 -3.01
C VAL A 181 21.58 6.28 -2.78
N GLU A 182 22.26 5.76 -1.77
CA GLU A 182 23.67 6.00 -1.49
C GLU A 182 24.49 4.81 -1.95
N GLU A 183 25.21 4.96 -3.06
CA GLU A 183 25.96 3.89 -3.70
C GLU A 183 27.46 4.04 -3.41
N ALA A 184 28.04 3.09 -2.69
CA ALA A 184 29.45 3.13 -2.32
C ALA A 184 30.36 2.82 -3.51
N TYR A 185 31.49 3.53 -3.64
CA TYR A 185 32.56 3.21 -4.58
C TYR A 185 33.89 2.95 -3.83
N PRO A 186 34.73 2.01 -4.30
CA PRO A 186 35.98 1.65 -3.65
C PRO A 186 37.07 2.73 -3.80
N ALA A 187 38.14 2.63 -3.01
CA ALA A 187 39.32 3.48 -3.17
C ALA A 187 40.13 3.09 -4.42
N ARG A 188 40.97 4.01 -4.92
CA ARG A 188 41.81 3.77 -6.11
C ARG A 188 43.14 4.54 -6.13
#